data_AF-A0A7C3AZR8-F1
#
_entry.id   AF-A0A7C3AZR8-F1
#
_cell.length_a   1.000
_cell.length_b   1.000
_cell.length_c   1.000
_cell.angle_alpha   90.00
_cell.angle_beta   90.00
_cell.angle_gamma   90.00
#
_symmetry.space_group_name_H-M   'P 1'
#
loop_
_entity.id
_entity.type
_entity.pdbx_description
1 polymer ?
#
loop_
_entity_poly.entity_id
_entity_poly.type
_entity_poly.pdbx_seq_one_letter_code
_entity_poly.pdbx_strand_id
1 'polypeptide(L)'
;MGDGDMRNVVDLMERCRVLGAIFIHLNDRFKVQAPQPLPDDIIADLKEAKQFILQELRRQLRNESECWLLEEWRRTSIPEWRNILRQSIQAKDTKRQEYARWMLKEILLDPEYTEDDE
;
A
#
# COMPACT_ATOMS: atom_id res chain seq x y z
N MET A 1 -9.85 -20.51 1.03
CA MET A 1 -10.92 -19.68 0.44
C MET A 1 -10.36 -18.27 0.36
N GLY A 2 -10.06 -17.74 -0.83
CA GLY A 2 -9.38 -16.44 -0.95
C GLY A 2 -9.27 -15.89 -2.38
N ASP A 3 -9.37 -16.76 -3.41
CA ASP A 3 -9.27 -16.32 -4.81
C ASP A 3 -10.56 -15.70 -5.38
N GLY A 4 -11.72 -15.97 -4.79
CA GLY A 4 -13.01 -15.47 -5.26
C GLY A 4 -13.19 -13.95 -5.04
N ASP A 5 -12.77 -13.46 -3.88
CA ASP A 5 -12.89 -12.04 -3.53
C ASP A 5 -11.89 -11.18 -4.31
N MET A 6 -10.67 -11.69 -4.56
CA MET A 6 -9.63 -10.91 -5.22
C MET A 6 -9.89 -10.73 -6.72
N ARG A 7 -10.47 -11.72 -7.41
CA ARG A 7 -10.93 -11.55 -8.81
C ARG A 7 -12.03 -10.50 -8.92
N ASN A 8 -13.00 -10.54 -7.99
CA ASN A 8 -14.10 -9.57 -7.96
C ASN A 8 -13.60 -8.13 -7.77
N VAL A 9 -12.56 -7.94 -6.94
CA VAL A 9 -11.95 -6.63 -6.70
C VAL A 9 -11.23 -6.09 -7.94
N VAL A 10 -10.47 -6.93 -8.65
CA VAL A 10 -9.78 -6.52 -9.88
C VAL A 10 -10.81 -6.12 -10.95
N ASP A 11 -11.87 -6.90 -11.11
CA ASP A 11 -12.97 -6.62 -12.04
C ASP A 11 -13.69 -5.30 -11.68
N LEU A 12 -13.93 -5.06 -10.38
CA LEU A 12 -14.50 -3.80 -9.89
C LEU A 12 -13.61 -2.60 -10.19
N MET A 13 -12.31 -2.71 -9.96
CA MET A 13 -11.34 -1.67 -10.28
C MET A 13 -11.29 -1.39 -11.79
N GLU A 14 -11.37 -2.44 -12.61
CA GLU A 14 -11.36 -2.32 -14.06
C GLU A 14 -12.64 -1.64 -14.59
N ARG A 15 -13.81 -2.00 -14.05
CA ARG A 15 -15.07 -1.28 -14.33
C ARG A 15 -14.96 0.21 -14.03
N CYS A 16 -14.34 0.56 -12.90
CA CYS A 16 -14.08 1.97 -12.56
C CYS A 16 -13.15 2.65 -13.58
N ARG A 17 -12.07 1.97 -14.02
CA ARG A 17 -11.14 2.50 -15.02
C ARG A 17 -11.79 2.72 -16.38
N VAL A 18 -12.68 1.82 -16.81
CA VAL A 18 -13.49 1.99 -18.05
C VAL A 18 -14.34 3.26 -17.99
N LEU A 19 -14.80 3.65 -16.80
CA LEU A 19 -15.50 4.92 -16.56
C LEU A 19 -14.56 6.13 -16.45
N GLY A 20 -13.27 5.95 -16.70
CA GLY A 20 -12.23 6.98 -16.61
C GLY A 20 -11.78 7.25 -15.18
N ALA A 21 -12.11 6.39 -14.21
CA ALA A 21 -11.69 6.57 -12.83
C ALA A 21 -10.22 6.18 -12.62
N ILE A 22 -9.51 7.01 -11.86
CA ILE A 22 -8.12 6.81 -11.45
C ILE A 22 -8.10 6.56 -9.94
N PHE A 23 -7.37 5.53 -9.53
CA PHE A 23 -7.15 5.21 -8.13
C PHE A 23 -5.84 5.84 -7.65
N ILE A 24 -5.92 6.64 -6.60
CA ILE A 24 -4.78 7.28 -5.96
C ILE A 24 -4.63 6.65 -4.58
N HIS A 25 -3.57 5.87 -4.38
CA HIS A 25 -3.26 5.27 -3.08
C HIS A 25 -2.71 6.33 -2.11
N LEU A 26 -3.26 6.38 -0.89
CA LEU A 26 -2.90 7.30 0.18
C LEU A 26 -2.86 6.55 1.52
N ASN A 27 -1.73 5.92 1.84
CA ASN A 27 -1.49 5.17 3.08
C ASN A 27 -2.56 4.07 3.33
N ASP A 28 -3.51 4.32 4.25
CA ASP A 28 -4.62 3.41 4.60
C ASP A 28 -5.96 3.79 3.94
N ARG A 29 -5.89 4.66 2.94
CA ARG A 29 -7.05 5.12 2.17
C ARG A 29 -6.67 5.17 0.70
N PHE A 30 -7.69 5.17 -0.15
CA PHE A 30 -7.53 5.51 -1.55
C PHE A 30 -8.52 6.61 -1.89
N LYS A 31 -8.17 7.39 -2.90
CA LYS A 31 -9.11 8.29 -3.58
C LYS A 31 -9.40 7.72 -4.95
N VAL A 32 -10.65 7.87 -5.38
CA VAL A 32 -11.07 7.57 -6.73
C VAL A 32 -11.41 8.90 -7.39
N GLN A 33 -10.65 9.26 -8.42
CA GLN A 33 -10.90 10.46 -9.21
C GLN A 33 -11.49 10.04 -10.54
N ALA A 34 -12.72 10.45 -10.82
CA ALA A 34 -13.41 10.13 -12.07
C ALA A 34 -13.88 11.43 -12.75
N PRO A 35 -13.98 11.46 -14.09
CA PRO A 35 -14.45 12.63 -14.84
C PRO A 35 -15.93 12.94 -14.57
N GLN A 36 -16.71 11.94 -14.15
CA GLN A 36 -18.10 12.05 -13.72
C GLN A 36 -18.31 11.25 -12.43
N PRO A 37 -19.34 11.57 -11.63
CA PRO A 37 -19.70 10.76 -10.46
C PRO A 37 -19.91 9.30 -10.85
N LEU A 38 -19.32 8.39 -10.08
CA LEU A 38 -19.53 6.96 -10.30
C LEU A 38 -20.96 6.58 -9.87
N PRO A 39 -21.55 5.56 -10.50
CA PRO A 39 -22.82 4.97 -10.08
C PRO A 39 -22.83 4.57 -8.59
N ASP A 40 -23.97 4.74 -7.92
CA ASP A 40 -24.11 4.50 -6.48
C ASP A 40 -23.84 3.04 -6.08
N ASP A 41 -24.18 2.08 -6.95
CA ASP A 41 -23.87 0.66 -6.78
C ASP A 41 -22.36 0.42 -6.75
N ILE A 42 -21.62 1.03 -7.70
CA ILE A 42 -20.16 0.96 -7.74
C ILE A 42 -19.56 1.61 -6.49
N ILE A 43 -20.09 2.74 -6.03
CA ILE A 43 -19.62 3.39 -4.81
C ILE A 43 -19.84 2.50 -3.57
N ALA A 44 -20.97 1.79 -3.49
CA ALA A 44 -21.24 0.84 -2.41
C ALA A 44 -20.24 -0.32 -2.44
N ASP A 45 -20.05 -0.93 -3.62
CA ASP A 45 -19.09 -2.02 -3.82
C ASP A 45 -17.65 -1.60 -3.45
N LEU A 46 -17.22 -0.40 -3.85
CA LEU A 46 -15.90 0.15 -3.51
C LEU A 46 -15.71 0.33 -1.99
N LYS A 47 -16.77 0.67 -1.26
CA LYS A 47 -16.71 0.83 0.20
C LYS A 47 -16.62 -0.52 0.90
N GLU A 48 -17.37 -1.51 0.44
CA GLU A 48 -17.34 -2.87 0.98
C GLU A 48 -15.99 -3.54 0.71
N ALA A 49 -15.48 -3.41 -0.52
CA ALA A 49 -14.21 -4.00 -0.96
C ALA A 49 -12.96 -3.20 -0.53
N LYS A 50 -13.09 -2.17 0.33
CA LYS A 50 -12.02 -1.20 0.62
C LYS A 50 -10.67 -1.85 0.98
N GLN A 51 -10.70 -2.83 1.88
CA GLN A 51 -9.47 -3.48 2.37
C GLN A 51 -8.75 -4.25 1.25
N PHE A 52 -9.52 -4.95 0.42
CA PHE A 52 -8.98 -5.70 -0.71
C PHE A 52 -8.46 -4.76 -1.81
N ILE A 53 -9.15 -3.65 -2.08
CA ILE A 53 -8.67 -2.62 -3.01
C ILE A 53 -7.33 -2.03 -2.54
N LEU A 54 -7.16 -1.77 -1.24
CA LEU A 54 -5.89 -1.29 -0.70
C LEU A 54 -4.77 -2.33 -0.88
N GLN A 55 -5.05 -3.61 -0.61
CA GLN A 55 -4.07 -4.68 -0.82
C GLN A 55 -3.66 -4.80 -2.30
N GLU A 56 -4.63 -4.71 -3.20
CA GLU A 56 -4.40 -4.79 -4.64
C GLU A 56 -3.64 -3.57 -5.17
N LEU A 57 -3.97 -2.36 -4.72
CA LEU A 57 -3.21 -1.15 -5.04
C LEU A 57 -1.76 -1.24 -4.53
N ARG A 58 -1.54 -1.74 -3.30
CA ARG A 58 -0.19 -2.00 -2.77
C ARG A 58 0.56 -3.04 -3.62
N ARG A 59 -0.14 -4.07 -4.10
CA ARG A 59 0.43 -5.07 -5.01
C ARG A 59 0.80 -4.46 -6.37
N GLN A 60 -0.06 -3.66 -6.96
CA GLN A 60 0.20 -2.96 -8.22
C GLN A 60 1.38 -1.99 -8.07
N LEU A 61 1.47 -1.21 -6.98
CA LEU A 61 2.64 -0.36 -6.72
C LEU A 61 3.94 -1.16 -6.63
N ARG A 62 3.92 -2.35 -5.99
CA ARG A 62 5.08 -3.24 -5.95
C ARG A 62 5.47 -3.74 -7.34
N ASN A 63 4.50 -3.99 -8.21
CA ASN A 63 4.73 -4.49 -9.57
C ASN A 63 5.09 -3.38 -10.57
N GLU A 64 4.54 -2.17 -10.44
CA GLU A 64 4.93 -0.98 -11.23
C GLU A 64 6.32 -0.45 -10.83
N SER A 65 6.92 -1.02 -9.78
CA SER A 65 8.28 -0.67 -9.32
C SER A 65 9.40 -1.18 -10.24
N GLU A 66 9.13 -1.59 -11.50
CA GLU A 66 10.14 -1.91 -12.54
C GLU A 66 11.10 -0.74 -12.87
N CYS A 67 11.01 0.39 -12.17
CA CYS A 67 12.06 1.40 -12.13
C CYS A 67 13.25 0.86 -11.33
N TRP A 68 14.26 0.36 -12.04
CA TRP A 68 15.52 -0.16 -11.48
C TRP A 68 16.14 0.74 -10.39
N LEU A 69 15.96 2.07 -10.51
CA LEU A 69 16.48 3.03 -9.54
C LEU A 69 15.76 2.93 -8.19
N LEU A 70 14.44 2.70 -8.19
CA LEU A 70 13.66 2.49 -6.97
C LEU A 70 13.99 1.14 -6.32
N GLU A 71 14.20 0.09 -7.12
CA GLU A 71 14.63 -1.21 -6.62
C GLU A 71 16.02 -1.13 -5.96
N GLU A 72 16.97 -0.49 -6.62
CA GLU A 72 18.33 -0.29 -6.11
C GLU A 72 18.33 0.56 -4.84
N TRP A 73 17.49 1.59 -4.78
CA TRP A 73 17.29 2.40 -3.59
C TRP A 73 16.68 1.62 -2.44
N ARG A 74 15.66 0.77 -2.69
CA ARG A 74 15.08 -0.12 -1.66
C ARG A 74 16.10 -1.13 -1.16
N ARG A 75 16.85 -1.77 -2.06
CA ARG A 75 17.89 -2.76 -1.74
C ARG A 75 18.92 -2.22 -0.76
N THR A 76 19.31 -0.96 -0.93
CA THR A 76 20.32 -0.30 -0.09
C THR A 76 19.72 0.32 1.19
N SER A 77 18.53 0.90 1.10
CA SER A 77 17.92 1.63 2.23
C SER A 77 17.27 0.72 3.27
N ILE A 78 16.62 -0.38 2.85
CA ILE A 78 15.88 -1.26 3.79
C ILE A 78 16.78 -1.80 4.92
N PRO A 79 17.99 -2.36 4.64
CA PRO A 79 18.88 -2.83 5.71
C PRO A 79 19.27 -1.74 6.70
N GLU A 80 19.50 -0.51 6.21
CA GLU A 80 19.86 0.64 7.05
C GLU A 80 18.69 1.02 7.97
N TRP A 81 17.49 1.12 7.43
CA TRP A 81 16.30 1.46 8.22
C TRP A 81 15.91 0.39 9.23
N ARG A 82 16.07 -0.89 8.91
CA ARG A 82 15.92 -1.98 9.89
C ARG A 82 16.92 -1.84 11.04
N ASN A 83 18.17 -1.48 10.73
CA ASN A 83 19.18 -1.24 11.75
C ASN A 83 18.84 -0.02 12.61
N ILE A 84 18.37 1.08 12.01
CA ILE A 84 17.89 2.26 12.74
C ILE A 84 16.74 1.89 13.68
N LEU A 85 15.77 1.10 13.23
CA LEU A 85 14.66 0.64 14.06
C LEU A 85 15.16 -0.21 15.24
N ARG A 86 16.07 -1.15 15.00
CA ARG A 86 16.65 -1.98 16.07
C ARG A 86 17.37 -1.12 17.12
N GLN A 87 18.16 -0.14 16.68
CA GLN A 87 18.88 0.77 17.57
C GLN A 87 17.93 1.68 18.35
N SER A 88 16.86 2.18 17.73
CA SER A 88 15.88 3.03 18.42
C SER A 88 15.01 2.25 19.41
N ILE A 89 14.73 0.97 19.15
CA ILE A 89 14.12 0.05 20.14
C ILE A 89 15.05 -0.11 21.34
N GLN A 90 16.33 -0.45 21.12
CA GLN A 90 17.31 -0.60 22.20
C GLN A 90 17.48 0.68 23.03
N ALA A 91 17.45 1.85 22.38
CA ALA A 91 17.54 3.15 23.03
C ALA A 91 16.23 3.64 23.66
N LYS A 92 15.11 2.92 23.48
CA LYS A 92 13.75 3.35 23.86
C LYS A 92 13.36 4.72 23.29
N ASP A 93 13.89 5.08 22.12
CA ASP A 93 13.57 6.32 21.42
C ASP A 93 12.30 6.11 20.57
N THR A 94 11.14 6.34 21.19
CA THR A 94 9.83 6.11 20.58
C THR A 94 9.61 6.89 19.30
N LYS A 95 10.06 8.15 19.26
CA LYS A 95 9.92 9.01 18.08
C LYS A 95 10.72 8.47 16.90
N ARG A 96 11.95 8.01 17.15
CA ARG A 96 12.80 7.42 16.11
C ARG A 96 12.30 6.05 15.68
N GLN A 97 11.70 5.28 16.58
CA GLN A 97 11.01 4.03 16.22
C GLN A 97 9.84 4.30 15.27
N GLU A 98 8.92 5.21 15.61
CA GLU A 98 7.78 5.56 14.77
C GLU A 98 8.22 5.98 13.36
N TYR A 99 9.27 6.81 13.27
CA TYR A 99 9.78 7.24 11.99
C TYR A 99 10.40 6.10 11.17
N ALA A 100 11.16 5.22 11.81
CA ALA A 100 11.74 4.06 11.14
C ALA A 100 10.68 3.05 10.68
N ARG A 101 9.64 2.83 11.49
CA ARG A 101 8.47 2.01 11.13
C ARG A 101 7.75 2.59 9.92
N TRP A 102 7.49 3.90 9.90
CA TRP A 102 6.89 4.58 8.76
C TRP A 102 7.72 4.44 7.49
N MET A 103 9.05 4.62 7.57
CA MET A 103 9.95 4.45 6.42
C MET A 103 9.91 3.03 5.86
N LEU A 104 9.99 2.01 6.71
CA LEU A 104 9.97 0.60 6.28
C LEU A 104 8.60 0.21 5.71
N LYS A 105 7.52 0.61 6.37
CA LYS A 105 6.15 0.22 6.03
C LYS A 105 5.59 0.96 4.82
N GLU A 106 5.77 2.27 4.74
CA GLU A 106 5.04 3.13 3.79
C GLU A 106 5.91 3.59 2.62
N ILE A 107 7.20 3.85 2.85
CA ILE A 107 8.10 4.42 1.84
C ILE A 107 8.87 3.34 1.09
N LEU A 108 9.53 2.46 1.84
CA LEU A 108 10.37 1.40 1.28
C LEU A 108 9.57 0.13 0.96
N LEU A 109 8.36 -0.01 1.52
CA LEU A 109 7.49 -1.18 1.35
C LEU A 109 8.25 -2.48 1.62
N ASP A 110 8.95 -2.52 2.75
CA ASP A 110 9.79 -3.65 3.14
C ASP A 110 8.94 -4.93 3.26
N PRO A 111 9.17 -5.96 2.41
CA PRO A 111 8.34 -7.15 2.38
C PRO A 111 8.48 -8.04 3.62
N GLU A 112 9.58 -7.93 4.38
CA GLU A 112 9.77 -8.72 5.61
C GLU A 112 9.52 -7.89 6.87
N TYR A 113 9.01 -6.66 6.74
CA TYR A 113 8.66 -5.86 7.89
C TYR A 113 7.41 -6.42 8.58
N THR A 114 7.57 -6.82 9.84
CA THR A 114 6.48 -7.19 10.74
C THR A 114 6.36 -6.14 11.84
N GLU A 115 5.13 -5.73 12.14
CA GLU A 115 4.83 -5.04 13.41
C GLU A 115 4.89 -6.11 14.49
N ASP A 116 6.09 -6.34 15.05
CA ASP A 116 6.20 -6.98 16.36
C ASP A 116 5.65 -5.97 17.37
N ASP A 117 4.35 -6.09 17.65
CA ASP A 117 3.73 -5.52 18.84
C ASP A 117 4.42 -6.14 20.07
N GLU A 118 4.87 -5.30 21.00
CA GLU A 118 5.40 -5.72 22.30
C GLU A 118 4.43 -6.64 23.06
#